data_AF-A0A951I8Q5-F1
#
_entry.id   AF-A0A951I8Q5-F1
#
_cell.length_a   1.000
_cell.length_b   1.000
_cell.length_c   1.000
_cell.angle_alpha   90.00
_cell.angle_beta   90.00
_cell.angle_gamma   90.00
#
_symmetry.space_group_name_H-M   'P 1'
#
loop_
_entity.id
_entity.type
_entity.pdbx_description
1 polymer ?
#
loop_
_entity_poly.entity_id
_entity_poly.type
_entity_poly.pdbx_seq_one_letter_code
_entity_poly.pdbx_strand_id
1 'polypeptide(L)' 'MWDTKRQAIWLATALVLVTLVVVPQAYEEDGRFDVGYFVLLEIIFVGVVCVMFYIYSRKQR' A
#
# COMPACT_ATOMS: atom_id res chain seq x y z
N MET A 1 -11.68 -9.22 -20.94
CA MET A 1 -11.35 -8.10 -20.03
C MET A 1 -9.90 -8.19 -19.65
N TRP A 2 -9.08 -7.36 -20.29
CA TRP A 2 -7.63 -7.29 -20.13
C TRP A 2 -7.20 -6.63 -18.79
N ASP A 3 -8.18 -6.13 -18.03
CA ASP A 3 -7.96 -5.30 -16.84
C ASP A 3 -7.73 -6.07 -15.55
N THR A 4 -8.52 -7.09 -15.20
CA THR A 4 -8.47 -7.67 -13.84
C THR A 4 -7.12 -8.28 -13.46
N LYS A 5 -6.43 -8.93 -14.40
CA LYS A 5 -5.09 -9.50 -14.18
C LYS A 5 -4.03 -8.41 -14.01
N ARG A 6 -4.09 -7.34 -14.82
CA ARG A 6 -3.17 -6.21 -14.78
C ARG A 6 -3.40 -5.35 -13.54
N GLN A 7 -4.65 -5.24 -13.13
CA GLN A 7 -5.10 -4.53 -11.96
C GLN A 7 -4.65 -5.23 -10.68
N ALA A 8 -4.68 -6.57 -10.64
CA ALA A 8 -4.08 -7.35 -9.56
C ALA A 8 -2.55 -7.19 -9.49
N ILE A 9 -1.87 -7.17 -10.65
CA ILE A 9 -0.42 -6.91 -10.72
C ILE A 9 -0.10 -5.51 -10.20
N TRP A 10 -0.85 -4.49 -10.62
CA TRP A 10 -0.67 -3.12 -10.12
C TRP A 10 -0.90 -3.01 -8.62
N LEU A 11 -1.90 -3.71 -8.09
CA LEU A 11 -2.18 -3.70 -6.65
C LEU A 11 -1.08 -4.40 -5.86
N ALA A 12 -0.59 -5.55 -6.35
CA ALA A 12 0.55 -6.24 -5.76
C ALA A 12 1.84 -5.39 -5.81
N THR A 13 2.14 -4.76 -6.95
CA THR A 13 3.29 -3.87 -7.08
C THR A 13 3.18 -2.65 -6.17
N ALA A 14 2.01 -2.01 -6.10
CA ALA A 14 1.78 -0.87 -5.21
C ALA A 14 1.97 -1.28 -3.75
N LEU A 15 1.46 -2.45 -3.35
CA LEU A 15 1.59 -2.96 -1.98
C LEU A 15 3.05 -3.23 -1.63
N VAL A 16 3.80 -3.91 -2.51
CA VAL A 16 5.24 -4.15 -2.32
C VAL A 16 6.03 -2.84 -2.21
N LEU A 17 5.78 -1.88 -3.10
CA LEU A 17 6.48 -0.59 -3.08
C LEU A 17 6.17 0.19 -1.79
N VAL A 18 4.92 0.19 -1.36
CA VAL A 18 4.50 0.80 -0.09
C VAL A 18 5.22 0.16 1.08
N THR A 19 5.20 -1.17 1.18
CA THR A 19 5.87 -1.90 2.26
C THR A 19 7.36 -1.55 2.31
N LEU A 20 8.05 -1.51 1.16
CA LEU A 20 9.47 -1.13 1.09
C LEU A 20 9.75 0.31 1.55
N VAL A 21 8.83 1.24 1.33
CA VAL A 21 8.95 2.63 1.79
C VAL A 21 8.64 2.76 3.29
N VAL A 22 7.69 1.99 3.81
CA VAL A 22 7.24 2.05 5.20
C VAL A 22 8.19 1.33 6.16
N VAL A 23 8.80 0.21 5.73
CA VAL A 23 9.78 -0.55 6.54
C VAL A 23 10.87 0.33 7.18
N PRO A 24 11.61 1.19 6.44
CA PRO A 24 12.65 2.03 7.05
C PRO A 24 12.09 3.12 7.97
N GLN A 25 10.84 3.54 7.77
CA GLN A 25 10.19 4.54 8.64
C GLN A 25 9.80 3.94 9.99
N ALA A 26 9.62 2.62 10.05
CA ALA A 26 9.27 1.91 11.27
C ALA A 26 10.48 1.59 12.18
N TYR A 27 11.69 1.89 11.74
CA TYR A 27 12.86 1.85 12.60
C TYR A 27 12.97 3.17 13.38
N GLU A 28 12.99 3.08 14.70
CA GLU A 28 13.32 4.18 15.60
C GLU A 28 14.81 4.54 15.53
N GLU A 29 15.19 5.71 16.05
CA GLU A 29 16.58 6.19 16.07
C GLU A 29 17.55 5.21 16.77
N ASP A 30 17.03 4.40 17.69
CA ASP A 30 17.75 3.38 18.44
C ASP A 30 17.93 2.05 17.66
N GLY A 31 17.42 1.97 16.42
CA GLY A 31 17.42 0.77 15.59
C GLY A 31 16.36 -0.27 15.96
N ARG A 32 15.44 0.05 16.89
CA ARG A 32 14.30 -0.81 17.23
C ARG A 32 13.21 -0.68 16.18
N PHE A 33 12.65 -1.82 15.76
CA PHE A 33 11.53 -1.85 14.83
C PHE A 33 10.21 -1.81 15.60
N ASP A 34 9.44 -0.73 15.44
CA ASP A 34 8.10 -0.62 16.01
C ASP A 34 7.08 -1.26 15.06
N VAL A 35 6.69 -2.49 15.38
CA VAL A 35 5.69 -3.26 14.63
C VAL A 35 4.31 -2.57 14.65
N GLY A 36 3.95 -1.89 15.74
CA GLY A 36 2.67 -1.19 15.86
C GLY A 36 2.61 0.01 14.93
N TYR A 37 3.67 0.82 14.93
CA TYR A 37 3.81 1.96 14.03
C TYR A 37 3.88 1.52 12.56
N PHE A 38 4.61 0.44 12.26
CA PHE A 38 4.65 -0.17 10.93
C PHE A 38 3.26 -0.54 10.42
N VAL A 39 2.49 -1.30 11.21
CA VAL A 39 1.14 -1.74 10.82
C VAL A 39 0.20 -0.55 10.65
N LEU A 40 0.31 0.47 11.49
CA LEU A 40 -0.49 1.70 11.36
C LEU A 40 -0.21 2.42 10.04
N LEU A 41 1.07 2.61 9.69
CA LEU A 41 1.46 3.22 8.42
C LEU A 41 0.99 2.38 7.23
N GLU A 42 1.14 1.05 7.31
CA GLU A 42 0.75 0.14 6.23
C GLU A 42 -0.78 0.14 6.02
N ILE A 43 -1.59 0.15 7.08
CA ILE A 43 -3.06 0.25 6.99
C ILE A 43 -3.49 1.57 6.35
N ILE A 44 -2.89 2.70 6.74
CA ILE A 44 -3.22 4.02 6.16
C ILE A 44 -2.93 4.00 4.66
N PHE A 45 -1.76 3.52 4.26
CA PHE A 45 -1.39 3.44 2.84
C PHE A 45 -2.28 2.50 2.04
N VAL A 46 -2.53 1.30 2.55
CA VAL A 46 -3.46 0.34 1.92
C VAL A 46 -4.85 0.97 1.78
N GLY A 47 -5.29 1.72 2.78
CA GLY A 47 -6.52 2.52 2.72
C GLY A 47 -6.51 3.52 1.56
N VAL A 48 -5.45 4.30 1.39
CA VAL A 48 -5.30 5.25 0.28
C VAL A 48 -5.29 4.54 -1.08
N VAL A 49 -4.53 3.46 -1.23
CA VAL A 49 -4.48 2.66 -2.47
C VAL A 49 -5.86 2.11 -2.81
N CYS A 50 -6.56 1.53 -1.84
CA CYS A 50 -7.93 1.03 -2.01
C CYS A 50 -8.90 2.13 -2.42
N VAL A 51 -8.82 3.32 -1.81
CA VAL A 51 -9.68 4.46 -2.16
C VAL A 51 -9.39 4.96 -3.57
N MET A 52 -8.12 5.18 -3.93
CA MET A 52 -7.73 5.59 -5.28
C MET A 52 -8.21 4.58 -6.32
N PHE A 53 -8.05 3.30 -6.02
CA PHE A 53 -8.49 2.21 -6.88
C PHE A 53 -10.01 2.18 -7.05
N TYR A 54 -10.74 2.34 -5.95
CA TYR A 54 -12.20 2.41 -5.95
C TYR A 54 -12.70 3.60 -6.79
N ILE A 55 -12.08 4.77 -6.63
CA ILE A 55 -12.40 5.97 -7.44
C ILE A 55 -12.09 5.73 -8.91
N TYR A 56 -10.92 5.17 -9.23
CA TYR A 56 -10.50 4.90 -10.61
C TYR A 56 -11.44 3.90 -11.30
N SER A 57 -11.79 2.83 -10.60
CA SER A 57 -12.75 1.83 -11.09
C SER A 57 -14.13 2.42 -11.30
N ARG A 58 -14.56 3.38 -10.46
CA ARG A 58 -15.87 4.03 -10.61
C ARG A 58 -15.91 4.99 -11.81
N LYS A 59 -14.79 5.63 -12.14
CA LYS A 59 -14.70 6.57 -13.27
C LYS A 59 -14.69 5.89 -14.65
N GLN A 60 -14.35 4.60 -14.70
CA GLN A 60 -14.43 3.78 -15.91
C GLN A 60 -15.82 3.14 -16.14
N ARG A 61 -16.77 3.35 -15.24
CA ARG A 61 -18.18 2.95 -15.40
C ARG A 61 -19.02 4.16 -15.80
#